data_AF-A0A381XR27-F1
#
_entry.id   AF-A0A381XR27-F1
#
_cell.length_a   1.000
_cell.length_b   1.000
_cell.length_c   1.000
_cell.angle_alpha   90.00
_cell.angle_beta   90.00
_cell.angle_gamma   90.00
#
_symmetry.space_group_name_H-M   'P 1'
#
loop_
_entity.id
_entity.type
_entity.pdbx_description
1 polymer ?
#
loop_
_entity_poly.entity_id
_entity_poly.type
_entity_poly.pdbx_seq_one_letter_code
_entity_poly.pdbx_strand_id
1 'polypeptide(L)'
;MPTPLKHVGRLFNTDRRVIVAFRQLPQDKNSCLVIDTDAMPDRYHDDFMSTVEEERAQETWDFYKIMERSVLSDGENMLQGAHKRGWLQKEPCGNVVLTPDNVSKVKLTDLNNKLGGWDAKAHDASLSSAAKADQAGKSGRKASRKQVNKDVQASEVEVQELATFGDMPSNTGDQTPGVLDDAGLAQQLLAQANGMQSEADRLREEAFELNPSLKPKRGRPKKS
;
A
#
# COMPACT_ATOMS: atom_id res chain seq x y z
N MET A 1 27.43 -14.21 -18.84
CA MET A 1 26.22 -14.96 -18.41
C MET A 1 25.04 -14.05 -18.69
N PRO A 2 23.95 -14.53 -19.30
CA PRO A 2 22.73 -13.75 -19.43
C PRO A 2 22.27 -13.30 -18.03
N THR A 3 21.84 -12.05 -17.90
CA THR A 3 21.24 -11.55 -16.65
C THR A 3 19.81 -12.06 -16.54
N PRO A 4 19.39 -12.59 -15.38
CA PRO A 4 18.03 -13.09 -15.22
C PRO A 4 17.03 -11.94 -15.23
N LEU A 5 16.00 -12.01 -16.07
CA LEU A 5 14.97 -10.98 -16.18
C LEU A 5 13.73 -11.37 -15.39
N LYS A 6 13.50 -10.71 -14.25
CA LYS A 6 12.44 -11.09 -13.30
C LYS A 6 11.01 -10.95 -13.85
N HIS A 7 10.79 -10.02 -14.78
CA HIS A 7 9.46 -9.63 -15.25
C HIS A 7 9.04 -10.31 -16.56
N VAL A 8 9.95 -11.07 -17.18
CA VAL A 8 9.69 -11.76 -18.45
C VAL A 8 9.09 -13.13 -18.16
N GLY A 9 8.03 -13.46 -18.90
CA GLY A 9 7.37 -14.74 -18.78
C GLY A 9 6.72 -15.18 -20.08
N ARG A 10 5.98 -16.28 -19.95
CA ARG A 10 5.13 -16.84 -20.98
C ARG A 10 3.79 -17.25 -20.40
N LEU A 11 2.78 -17.19 -21.24
CA LEU A 11 1.46 -17.69 -20.90
C LEU A 11 1.44 -19.22 -21.01
N PHE A 12 0.88 -19.92 -20.02
CA PHE A 12 0.88 -21.38 -19.98
C PHE A 12 0.04 -21.99 -21.11
N ASN A 13 -1.09 -21.36 -21.44
CA ASN A 13 -2.02 -21.87 -22.45
C ASN A 13 -1.52 -21.67 -23.90
N THR A 14 -0.91 -20.53 -24.20
CA THR A 14 -0.57 -20.13 -25.58
C THR A 14 0.93 -20.07 -25.85
N ASP A 15 1.77 -20.24 -24.83
CA ASP A 15 3.23 -20.03 -24.85
C ASP A 15 3.68 -18.66 -25.42
N ARG A 16 2.75 -17.69 -25.49
CA ARG A 16 3.04 -16.34 -25.94
C ARG A 16 3.92 -15.63 -24.91
N ARG A 17 4.86 -14.83 -25.41
CA ARG A 17 5.78 -14.05 -24.57
C ARG A 17 5.04 -12.88 -23.97
N VAL A 18 5.17 -12.73 -22.66
CA VAL A 18 4.48 -11.70 -21.90
C VAL A 18 5.43 -11.05 -20.92
N ILE A 19 5.21 -9.77 -20.66
CA ILE A 19 5.83 -9.04 -19.56
C ILE A 19 4.79 -8.85 -18.47
N VAL A 20 5.14 -9.16 -17.23
CA VAL A 20 4.24 -9.02 -16.09
C VAL A 20 4.36 -7.59 -15.53
N ALA A 21 3.35 -6.76 -15.77
CA ALA A 21 3.31 -5.40 -15.24
C ALA A 21 2.87 -5.38 -13.77
N PHE A 22 1.74 -6.05 -13.48
CA PHE A 22 1.20 -6.21 -12.14
C PHE A 22 1.08 -7.69 -11.82
N ARG A 23 1.65 -8.09 -10.68
CA ARG A 23 1.65 -9.49 -10.24
C ARG A 23 0.34 -9.92 -9.61
N GLN A 24 -0.40 -8.98 -9.02
CA GLN A 24 -1.71 -9.15 -8.40
C GLN A 24 -2.48 -7.83 -8.48
N LEU A 25 -3.80 -7.89 -8.55
CA LEU A 25 -4.67 -6.71 -8.47
C LEU A 25 -5.18 -6.52 -7.04
N PRO A 26 -5.38 -5.27 -6.58
CA PRO A 26 -5.90 -4.99 -5.24
C PRO A 26 -7.34 -5.51 -5.05
N GLN A 27 -8.14 -5.46 -6.11
CA GLN A 27 -9.53 -5.95 -6.11
C GLN A 27 -9.61 -7.47 -6.24
N ASP A 28 -8.57 -8.11 -6.81
CA ASP A 28 -8.56 -9.54 -7.11
C ASP A 28 -7.13 -10.10 -7.08
N LYS A 29 -6.78 -10.78 -5.99
CA LYS A 29 -5.44 -11.34 -5.74
C LYS A 29 -5.06 -12.47 -6.70
N ASN A 30 -6.05 -13.09 -7.34
CA ASN A 30 -5.84 -14.21 -8.26
C ASN A 30 -5.65 -13.78 -9.70
N SER A 31 -5.80 -12.49 -9.98
CA SER A 31 -5.63 -11.92 -11.31
C SER A 31 -4.38 -11.04 -11.36
N CYS A 32 -3.65 -11.14 -12.45
CA CYS A 32 -2.52 -10.31 -12.79
C CYS A 32 -2.80 -9.52 -14.07
N LEU A 33 -1.93 -8.55 -14.34
CA LEU A 33 -1.99 -7.74 -15.55
C LEU A 33 -0.70 -7.94 -16.33
N VAL A 34 -0.84 -8.47 -17.53
CA VAL A 34 0.27 -8.81 -18.41
C VAL A 34 0.22 -7.99 -19.69
N ILE A 35 1.38 -7.82 -20.30
CA ILE A 35 1.55 -7.17 -21.59
C ILE A 35 2.04 -8.22 -22.57
N ASP A 36 1.24 -8.47 -23.59
CA ASP A 36 1.59 -9.39 -24.67
C ASP A 36 2.56 -8.71 -25.62
N THR A 37 3.86 -9.01 -25.49
CA THR A 37 4.89 -8.41 -26.35
C THR A 37 4.85 -8.92 -27.79
N ASP A 38 4.18 -10.06 -28.00
CA ASP A 38 4.02 -10.72 -29.30
C ASP A 38 2.86 -10.14 -30.13
N ALA A 39 1.87 -9.50 -29.49
CA ALA A 39 0.75 -8.86 -30.21
C ALA A 39 1.03 -7.41 -30.63
N MET A 40 2.14 -6.83 -30.17
CA MET A 40 2.41 -5.41 -30.36
C MET A 40 3.44 -5.17 -31.49
N PRO A 41 3.45 -3.98 -32.09
CA PRO A 41 4.46 -3.62 -33.08
C PRO A 41 5.88 -3.62 -32.49
N ASP A 42 6.85 -4.08 -33.29
CA ASP A 42 8.27 -4.24 -32.93
C ASP A 42 8.87 -3.01 -32.23
N ARG A 43 8.54 -1.81 -32.71
CA ARG A 43 9.03 -0.55 -32.11
C ARG A 43 8.72 -0.44 -30.61
N TYR A 44 7.55 -0.91 -30.19
CA TYR A 44 7.15 -0.84 -28.79
C TYR A 44 7.64 -2.05 -28.03
N HIS A 45 7.69 -3.22 -28.67
CA HIS A 45 8.34 -4.40 -28.11
C HIS A 45 9.74 -4.05 -27.61
N ASP A 46 10.52 -3.35 -28.43
CA ASP A 46 11.90 -2.95 -28.08
C ASP A 46 11.93 -1.91 -26.96
N ASP A 47 11.00 -0.96 -26.93
CA ASP A 47 10.85 0.00 -25.82
C ASP A 47 10.58 -0.71 -24.47
N PHE A 48 9.69 -1.72 -24.48
CA PHE A 48 9.40 -2.50 -23.27
C PHE A 48 10.57 -3.39 -22.85
N MET A 49 11.20 -4.08 -23.81
CA MET A 49 12.32 -4.97 -23.52
C MET A 49 13.53 -4.21 -22.99
N SER A 50 13.90 -3.09 -23.64
CA SER A 50 15.00 -2.24 -23.16
C SER A 50 14.75 -1.73 -21.74
N THR A 51 13.51 -1.33 -21.43
CA THR A 51 13.13 -0.87 -20.08
C THR A 51 13.17 -2.00 -19.05
N VAL A 52 12.76 -3.23 -19.42
CA VAL A 52 12.85 -4.39 -18.53
C VAL A 52 14.31 -4.76 -18.26
N GLU A 53 15.21 -4.60 -19.24
CA GLU A 53 16.64 -4.93 -19.08
C GLU A 53 17.38 -3.94 -18.16
N GLU A 54 16.82 -2.76 -17.88
CA GLU A 54 17.41 -1.80 -16.96
C GLU A 54 17.54 -2.34 -15.53
N GLU A 55 18.61 -1.93 -14.84
CA GLU A 55 18.88 -2.30 -13.44
C GLU A 55 17.71 -1.90 -12.52
N ARG A 56 17.13 -0.70 -12.73
CA ARG A 56 15.99 -0.20 -11.96
C ARG A 56 14.76 -1.10 -12.04
N ALA A 57 14.53 -1.70 -13.21
CA ALA A 57 13.46 -2.67 -13.39
C ALA A 57 13.76 -3.97 -12.66
N GLN A 58 15.02 -4.41 -12.62
CA GLN A 58 15.42 -5.64 -11.94
C GLN A 58 15.51 -5.51 -10.42
N GLU A 59 15.67 -4.30 -9.85
CA GLU A 59 15.67 -4.08 -8.40
C GLU A 59 14.31 -4.39 -7.76
N THR A 60 13.23 -4.01 -8.42
CA THR A 60 11.87 -4.09 -7.88
C THR A 60 11.11 -5.27 -8.47
N TRP A 61 10.22 -5.88 -7.68
CA TRP A 61 9.36 -6.97 -8.16
C TRP A 61 8.10 -6.52 -8.90
N ASP A 62 7.80 -5.22 -8.85
CA ASP A 62 6.65 -4.60 -9.50
C ASP A 62 7.11 -3.72 -10.65
N PHE A 63 6.93 -4.20 -11.88
CA PHE A 63 7.39 -3.49 -13.07
C PHE A 63 6.60 -2.21 -13.35
N TYR A 64 5.33 -2.14 -12.96
CA TYR A 64 4.49 -0.95 -13.17
C TYR A 64 5.10 0.34 -12.60
N LYS A 65 5.88 0.25 -11.50
CA LYS A 65 6.56 1.40 -10.87
C LYS A 65 7.61 2.04 -11.78
N ILE A 66 8.23 1.22 -12.64
CA ILE A 66 9.17 1.70 -13.66
C ILE A 66 8.41 2.19 -14.88
N MET A 67 7.38 1.46 -15.31
CA MET A 67 6.53 1.86 -16.44
C MET A 67 5.85 3.22 -16.25
N GLU A 68 5.48 3.57 -15.02
CA GLU A 68 4.89 4.87 -14.70
C GLU A 68 5.90 6.03 -14.83
N ARG A 69 7.20 5.73 -14.88
CA ARG A 69 8.27 6.75 -14.99
C ARG A 69 8.96 6.73 -16.34
N SER A 70 8.85 5.63 -17.09
CA SER A 70 9.42 5.48 -18.41
C SER A 70 8.51 6.03 -19.50
N VAL A 71 9.12 6.33 -20.62
CA VAL A 71 8.47 6.97 -21.78
C VAL A 71 8.70 6.06 -22.98
N LEU A 72 7.65 5.85 -23.78
CA LEU A 72 7.76 5.13 -25.05
C LEU A 72 8.44 6.01 -26.11
N SER A 73 8.85 5.41 -27.23
CA SER A 73 9.41 6.12 -28.38
C SER A 73 8.49 7.22 -28.97
N ASP A 74 7.19 7.21 -28.64
CA ASP A 74 6.23 8.27 -29.01
C ASP A 74 6.21 9.48 -28.07
N GLY A 75 6.88 9.42 -26.92
CA GLY A 75 6.80 10.44 -25.88
C GLY A 75 5.64 10.27 -24.90
N GLU A 76 4.74 9.29 -25.10
CA GLU A 76 3.71 8.93 -24.12
C GLU A 76 4.33 8.12 -22.96
N ASN A 77 3.78 8.29 -21.75
CA ASN A 77 4.13 7.46 -20.60
C ASN A 77 3.83 5.99 -20.89
N MET A 78 4.74 5.09 -20.52
CA MET A 78 4.67 3.69 -20.92
C MET A 78 3.45 2.96 -20.37
N LEU A 79 3.10 3.19 -19.10
CA LEU A 79 1.93 2.58 -18.48
C LEU A 79 0.63 3.11 -19.07
N GLN A 80 0.53 4.42 -19.27
CA GLN A 80 -0.66 5.05 -19.87
C GLN A 80 -0.83 4.62 -21.33
N GLY A 81 0.26 4.55 -22.09
CA GLY A 81 0.27 4.08 -23.47
C GLY A 81 -0.18 2.62 -23.58
N ALA A 82 0.32 1.75 -22.70
CA ALA A 82 -0.10 0.34 -22.64
C ALA A 82 -1.60 0.19 -22.33
N HIS A 83 -2.13 1.00 -21.41
CA HIS A 83 -3.55 0.98 -21.06
C HIS A 83 -4.45 1.52 -22.19
N LYS A 84 -4.11 2.69 -22.75
CA LYS A 84 -4.89 3.35 -23.83
C LYS A 84 -4.99 2.48 -25.08
N ARG A 85 -3.95 1.71 -25.40
CA ARG A 85 -3.89 0.83 -26.58
C ARG A 85 -4.45 -0.57 -26.30
N GLY A 86 -4.83 -0.86 -25.06
CA GLY A 86 -5.37 -2.17 -24.67
C GLY A 86 -4.34 -3.29 -24.67
N TRP A 87 -3.05 -3.00 -24.47
CA TRP A 87 -2.01 -4.03 -24.36
C TRP A 87 -1.96 -4.68 -22.98
N LEU A 88 -2.54 -4.02 -21.98
CA LEU A 88 -2.71 -4.59 -20.65
C LEU A 88 -3.88 -5.57 -20.66
N GLN A 89 -3.56 -6.87 -20.58
CA GLN A 89 -4.53 -7.95 -20.55
C GLN A 89 -4.61 -8.56 -19.16
N LYS A 90 -5.84 -8.74 -18.68
CA LYS A 90 -6.11 -9.37 -17.39
C LYS A 90 -6.01 -10.88 -17.55
N GLU A 91 -5.07 -11.50 -16.86
CA GLU A 91 -4.86 -12.94 -16.88
C GLU A 91 -4.94 -13.51 -15.46
N PRO A 92 -5.35 -14.78 -15.27
CA PRO A 92 -5.22 -15.45 -13.99
C PRO A 92 -3.74 -15.66 -13.64
N CYS A 93 -3.35 -15.43 -12.39
CA CYS A 93 -1.98 -15.64 -11.91
C CYS A 93 -1.47 -17.07 -12.16
N GLY A 94 -2.37 -18.06 -12.18
CA GLY A 94 -2.01 -19.45 -12.48
C GLY A 94 -1.65 -19.73 -13.93
N ASN A 95 -2.07 -18.86 -14.87
CA ASN A 95 -1.80 -19.00 -16.30
C ASN A 95 -0.46 -18.35 -16.69
N VAL A 96 0.22 -17.64 -15.78
CA VAL A 96 1.46 -16.94 -16.07
C VAL A 96 2.65 -17.69 -15.47
N VAL A 97 3.63 -17.98 -16.32
CA VAL A 97 4.90 -18.61 -15.93
C VAL A 97 6.03 -17.63 -16.21
N LEU A 98 6.72 -17.21 -15.16
CA LEU A 98 7.91 -16.40 -15.27
C LEU A 98 9.09 -17.27 -15.70
N THR A 99 9.92 -16.72 -16.59
CA THR A 99 11.11 -17.37 -17.12
C THR A 99 12.31 -16.44 -16.93
N PRO A 100 12.85 -16.32 -15.70
CA PRO A 100 14.00 -15.44 -15.43
C PRO A 100 15.22 -15.84 -16.26
N ASP A 101 15.43 -17.15 -16.39
CA ASP A 101 16.43 -17.73 -17.29
C ASP A 101 15.75 -18.61 -18.34
N ASN A 102 16.53 -19.05 -19.33
CA ASN A 102 16.09 -20.05 -20.31
C ASN A 102 15.81 -21.43 -19.69
N VAL A 103 16.22 -21.66 -18.44
CA VAL A 103 16.12 -22.96 -17.75
C VAL A 103 15.08 -22.92 -16.63
N SER A 104 15.05 -21.84 -15.85
CA SER A 104 14.20 -21.72 -14.67
C SER A 104 12.79 -21.26 -15.09
N LYS A 105 11.77 -22.05 -14.73
CA LYS A 105 10.36 -21.71 -14.92
C LYS A 105 9.68 -21.65 -13.56
N VAL A 106 9.06 -20.52 -13.24
CA VAL A 106 8.39 -20.32 -11.94
C VAL A 106 6.97 -19.82 -12.20
N LYS A 107 5.97 -20.51 -11.66
CA LYS A 107 4.58 -20.03 -11.76
C LYS A 107 4.41 -18.76 -10.93
N LEU A 108 3.64 -17.81 -11.46
CA LEU A 108 3.43 -16.54 -10.78
C LEU A 108 2.69 -16.72 -9.44
N THR A 109 1.78 -17.70 -9.34
CA THR A 109 1.14 -18.06 -8.06
C THR A 109 2.15 -18.43 -6.97
N ASP A 110 3.14 -19.28 -7.30
CA ASP A 110 4.14 -19.73 -6.33
C ASP A 110 5.06 -18.58 -5.92
N LEU A 111 5.38 -17.69 -6.85
CA LEU A 111 6.19 -16.50 -6.60
C LEU A 111 5.43 -15.48 -5.73
N ASN A 112 4.14 -15.28 -5.96
CA ASN A 112 3.28 -14.43 -5.14
C ASN A 112 3.13 -14.94 -3.70
N ASN A 113 3.03 -16.27 -3.52
CA ASN A 113 3.01 -16.89 -2.20
C ASN A 113 4.33 -16.69 -1.43
N LYS A 114 5.48 -16.71 -2.13
CA LYS A 114 6.80 -16.48 -1.51
C LYS A 114 7.04 -15.03 -1.12
N LEU A 115 6.49 -14.07 -1.88
CA LEU A 115 6.74 -12.63 -1.69
C LEU A 115 5.72 -11.95 -0.77
N GLY A 116 4.72 -12.66 -0.26
CA GLY A 116 3.78 -12.14 0.75
C GLY A 116 2.53 -11.46 0.21
N GLY A 117 2.18 -11.65 -1.07
CA GLY A 117 1.01 -11.03 -1.70
C GLY A 117 1.07 -9.50 -1.78
N TRP A 118 0.09 -8.89 -2.45
CA TRP A 118 -0.05 -7.43 -2.60
C TRP A 118 -0.11 -6.74 -1.22
N ASP A 119 0.98 -6.12 -0.82
CA ASP A 119 1.13 -5.30 0.37
C ASP A 119 0.49 -3.93 0.12
N ALA A 120 -0.81 -3.84 0.40
CA ALA A 120 -1.60 -2.60 0.31
C ALA A 120 -0.96 -1.40 1.06
N LYS A 121 -0.03 -1.64 1.99
CA LYS A 121 0.69 -0.60 2.74
C LYS A 121 1.72 0.18 1.89
N ALA A 122 2.29 -0.39 0.83
CA ALA A 122 3.29 0.31 0.02
C ALA A 122 2.67 1.32 -0.97
N HIS A 123 1.45 1.07 -1.45
CA HIS A 123 0.78 1.95 -2.42
C HIS A 123 0.13 3.19 -1.75
N ASP A 124 -0.41 3.04 -0.54
CA ASP A 124 -0.99 4.15 0.23
C ASP A 124 0.08 5.20 0.64
N ALA A 125 1.29 4.75 0.95
CA ALA A 125 2.44 5.62 1.22
C ALA A 125 2.92 6.40 -0.03
N SER A 126 2.77 5.83 -1.23
CA SER A 126 3.16 6.47 -2.50
C SER A 126 2.17 7.54 -2.93
N LEU A 127 0.86 7.32 -2.74
CA LEU A 127 -0.17 8.31 -3.05
C LEU A 127 -0.19 9.47 -2.04
N SER A 128 0.02 9.17 -0.75
CA SER A 128 0.06 10.20 0.31
C SER A 128 1.32 11.09 0.24
N SER A 129 2.44 10.58 -0.29
CA SER A 129 3.65 11.39 -0.53
C SER A 129 3.56 12.25 -1.80
N ALA A 130 2.90 11.79 -2.86
CA ALA A 130 2.60 12.60 -4.04
C ALA A 130 1.61 13.75 -3.72
N ALA A 131 0.56 13.49 -2.92
CA ALA A 131 -0.39 14.51 -2.50
C ALA A 131 0.22 15.60 -1.59
N LYS A 132 1.33 15.30 -0.90
CA LYS A 132 2.01 16.23 0.01
C LYS A 132 3.10 17.07 -0.66
N ALA A 133 3.55 16.68 -1.86
CA ALA A 133 4.55 17.43 -2.63
C ALA A 133 3.94 18.61 -3.42
N ASP A 134 2.66 18.54 -3.81
CA ASP A 134 2.01 19.58 -4.61
C ASP A 134 1.67 20.86 -3.79
N GLN A 135 1.61 20.75 -2.46
CA GLN A 135 1.25 21.87 -1.57
C GLN A 135 2.45 22.71 -1.08
N ALA A 136 3.67 22.45 -1.58
CA ALA A 136 4.87 23.22 -1.23
C ALA A 136 5.29 24.23 -2.31
N GLY A 137 4.54 24.33 -3.41
CA GLY A 137 4.92 25.07 -4.61
C GLY A 137 4.22 26.42 -4.83
N LYS A 138 3.91 27.20 -3.78
CA LYS A 138 3.43 28.59 -3.98
C LYS A 138 3.64 29.47 -2.75
N SER A 139 4.82 30.11 -2.65
CA SER A 139 4.93 31.57 -2.51
C SER A 139 6.40 31.94 -2.30
N GLY A 140 6.95 32.74 -3.22
CA GLY A 140 8.29 33.29 -3.11
C GLY A 140 8.32 34.61 -2.32
N ARG A 141 9.53 34.91 -1.82
CA ARG A 141 10.09 36.25 -1.50
C ARG A 141 9.57 36.95 -0.23
N LYS A 142 10.41 37.05 0.82
CA LYS A 142 11.33 38.20 1.09
C LYS A 142 11.93 38.19 2.51
N ALA A 143 13.24 38.45 2.54
CA ALA A 143 14.07 39.25 3.45
C ALA A 143 13.65 39.52 4.92
N SER A 144 14.57 39.15 5.83
CA SER A 144 15.23 39.96 6.88
C SER A 144 14.39 40.79 7.86
N ARG A 145 14.40 40.40 9.15
CA ARG A 145 14.71 41.33 10.26
C ARG A 145 15.09 40.59 11.57
N LYS A 146 15.90 41.30 12.33
CA LYS A 146 16.76 40.98 13.48
C LYS A 146 16.07 41.23 14.84
N GLN A 147 16.63 40.61 15.90
CA GLN A 147 16.60 40.99 17.35
C GLN A 147 15.30 40.72 18.15
N VAL A 148 15.25 40.47 19.47
CA VAL A 148 16.20 40.10 20.55
C VAL A 148 15.40 39.99 21.86
N ASN A 149 15.81 39.08 22.77
CA ASN A 149 15.72 39.12 24.24
C ASN A 149 14.34 39.22 24.94
N LYS A 150 14.14 38.80 26.19
CA LYS A 150 14.79 37.91 27.18
C LYS A 150 13.98 38.09 28.49
N ASP A 151 13.90 37.05 29.33
CA ASP A 151 13.55 37.07 30.77
C ASP A 151 12.06 37.43 31.10
N VAL A 152 11.35 36.99 32.17
CA VAL A 152 11.66 36.47 33.52
C VAL A 152 10.49 35.60 34.03
N GLN A 153 10.84 34.69 34.95
CA GLN A 153 10.05 33.77 35.78
C GLN A 153 9.04 34.40 36.78
N ALA A 154 8.10 33.55 37.23
CA ALA A 154 7.54 33.37 38.61
C ALA A 154 6.85 34.59 39.30
N SER A 155 5.80 34.50 40.11
CA SER A 155 5.19 33.43 40.93
C SER A 155 3.76 33.85 41.41
N GLU A 156 2.97 32.86 41.90
CA GLU A 156 2.05 32.91 43.07
C GLU A 156 0.77 33.82 43.05
N VAL A 157 -0.42 33.50 43.60
CA VAL A 157 -0.99 32.47 44.53
C VAL A 157 -2.50 32.30 44.21
N GLU A 158 -3.05 31.14 44.61
CA GLU A 158 -4.47 30.71 44.79
C GLU A 158 -5.47 31.75 45.37
N VAL A 159 -6.80 31.58 45.43
CA VAL A 159 -7.76 30.45 45.44
C VAL A 159 -9.16 31.06 45.16
N GLN A 160 -10.09 30.37 44.50
CA GLN A 160 -11.41 30.06 45.08
C GLN A 160 -12.20 29.12 44.16
N GLU A 161 -12.53 27.98 44.75
CA GLU A 161 -13.22 26.82 44.21
C GLU A 161 -14.75 27.01 44.26
N LEU A 162 -15.49 26.60 43.22
CA LEU A 162 -16.76 25.88 43.44
C LEU A 162 -17.23 25.09 42.19
N ALA A 163 -17.19 23.77 42.37
CA ALA A 163 -18.09 22.73 41.85
C ALA A 163 -17.95 22.22 40.38
N THR A 164 -17.84 20.92 40.07
CA THR A 164 -17.38 19.68 40.77
C THR A 164 -17.51 18.51 39.77
N PHE A 165 -16.39 17.79 39.52
CA PHE A 165 -16.16 16.35 39.20
C PHE A 165 -16.85 15.63 38.00
N GLY A 166 -16.20 14.83 37.14
CA GLY A 166 -14.83 14.27 37.00
C GLY A 166 -14.83 13.27 35.81
N ASP A 167 -13.75 12.76 35.20
CA ASP A 167 -12.31 12.81 35.45
C ASP A 167 -11.57 12.44 34.12
N MET A 168 -10.57 13.24 33.72
CA MET A 168 -9.59 12.92 32.66
C MET A 168 -8.20 13.03 33.30
N PRO A 169 -7.34 12.01 33.26
CA PRO A 169 -5.96 12.19 33.64
C PRO A 169 -5.16 12.75 32.47
N SER A 170 -4.81 14.03 32.57
CA SER A 170 -3.54 14.54 32.02
C SER A 170 -2.45 14.26 33.05
N ASN A 171 -1.37 13.60 32.68
CA ASN A 171 -0.17 13.55 33.51
C ASN A 171 0.99 14.22 32.79
N THR A 172 1.55 15.23 33.45
CA THR A 172 2.81 15.88 33.08
C THR A 172 3.90 15.12 33.83
N GLY A 173 4.86 14.55 33.12
CA GLY A 173 6.01 13.86 33.70
C GLY A 173 7.22 14.04 32.82
N ASP A 174 8.17 14.82 33.33
CA ASP A 174 9.52 15.01 32.84
C ASP A 174 10.31 13.67 32.83
N GLN A 175 11.48 13.67 32.16
CA GLN A 175 12.57 12.66 32.14
C GLN A 175 12.74 11.79 30.87
N THR A 176 13.76 12.16 30.08
CA THR A 176 14.73 11.30 29.32
C THR A 176 14.24 10.36 28.19
N PRO A 177 15.04 10.19 27.11
CA PRO A 177 14.68 9.33 25.99
C PRO A 177 14.99 7.87 26.32
N GLY A 178 13.96 7.09 26.64
CA GLY A 178 14.12 5.65 26.86
C GLY A 178 12.80 4.93 26.99
N VAL A 179 12.37 4.28 25.89
CA VAL A 179 11.34 3.22 25.79
C VAL A 179 9.94 3.63 26.26
N LEU A 180 8.95 3.63 25.33
CA LEU A 180 7.53 3.76 25.69
C LEU A 180 7.17 2.71 26.75
N ASP A 181 6.63 3.14 27.89
CA ASP A 181 6.23 2.25 28.98
C ASP A 181 5.12 1.29 28.51
N ASP A 182 5.30 -0.02 28.68
CA ASP A 182 4.42 -1.08 28.13
C ASP A 182 2.94 -0.91 28.55
N ALA A 183 2.72 -0.32 29.72
CA ALA A 183 1.39 0.02 30.23
C ALA A 183 0.67 1.08 29.37
N GLY A 184 1.39 2.08 28.87
CA GLY A 184 0.83 3.12 28.00
C GLY A 184 0.45 2.57 26.62
N LEU A 185 1.29 1.68 26.08
CA LEU A 185 0.99 0.98 24.83
C LEU A 185 -0.23 0.05 24.99
N ALA A 186 -0.33 -0.69 26.10
CA ALA A 186 -1.46 -1.57 26.39
C ALA A 186 -2.78 -0.78 26.47
N GLN A 187 -2.78 0.39 27.10
CA GLN A 187 -3.97 1.23 27.20
C GLN A 187 -4.41 1.78 25.83
N GLN A 188 -3.46 2.14 24.97
CA GLN A 188 -3.76 2.55 23.59
C GLN A 188 -4.36 1.39 22.76
N LEU A 189 -3.84 0.17 22.91
CA LEU A 189 -4.36 -1.01 22.23
C LEU A 189 -5.79 -1.37 22.67
N LEU A 190 -6.08 -1.27 23.97
CA LEU A 190 -7.44 -1.46 24.48
C LEU A 190 -8.41 -0.40 23.95
N ALA A 191 -7.99 0.86 23.86
CA ALA A 191 -8.82 1.91 23.28
C ALA A 191 -9.14 1.64 21.80
N GLN A 192 -8.17 1.17 21.01
CA GLN A 192 -8.38 0.77 19.61
C GLN A 192 -9.33 -0.44 19.51
N ALA A 193 -9.12 -1.46 20.34
CA ALA A 193 -9.95 -2.66 20.35
C ALA A 193 -11.42 -2.33 20.68
N ASN A 194 -11.67 -1.48 21.68
CA ASN A 194 -13.02 -1.05 22.05
C ASN A 194 -13.72 -0.29 20.91
N GLY A 195 -12.99 0.55 20.18
CA GLY A 195 -13.51 1.22 18.99
C GLY A 195 -13.93 0.23 17.91
N MET A 196 -13.06 -0.74 17.59
CA MET A 196 -13.37 -1.78 16.60
C MET A 196 -14.53 -2.68 17.01
N GLN A 197 -14.65 -2.98 18.30
CA GLN A 197 -15.76 -3.77 18.82
C GLN A 197 -17.09 -3.05 18.64
N SER A 198 -17.14 -1.74 18.94
CA SER A 198 -18.36 -0.95 18.74
C SER A 198 -18.82 -0.90 17.28
N GLU A 199 -17.88 -0.83 16.34
CA GLU A 199 -18.18 -0.85 14.90
C GLU A 199 -18.64 -2.24 14.45
N ALA A 200 -18.00 -3.30 14.97
CA ALA A 200 -18.39 -4.67 14.69
C ALA A 200 -19.80 -4.99 15.21
N ASP A 201 -20.20 -4.42 16.35
CA ASP A 201 -21.53 -4.59 16.91
C ASP A 201 -22.58 -3.85 16.08
N ARG A 202 -22.30 -2.62 15.63
CA ARG A 202 -23.17 -1.88 14.69
C ARG A 202 -23.38 -2.65 13.38
N LEU A 203 -22.31 -3.15 12.77
CA LEU A 203 -22.39 -3.94 11.54
C LEU A 203 -23.16 -5.24 11.74
N ARG A 204 -23.06 -5.86 12.92
CA ARG A 204 -23.85 -7.05 13.27
C ARG A 204 -25.33 -6.73 13.36
N GLU A 205 -25.70 -5.62 13.98
CA GLU A 205 -27.10 -5.17 14.09
C GLU A 205 -27.70 -4.95 12.70
N GLU A 206 -27.01 -4.20 11.83
CA GLU A 206 -27.44 -3.97 10.44
C GLU A 206 -27.60 -5.31 9.67
N ALA A 207 -26.64 -6.22 9.82
CA ALA A 207 -26.72 -7.54 9.19
C ALA A 207 -27.92 -8.37 9.70
N PHE A 208 -28.30 -8.23 10.98
CA PHE A 208 -29.47 -8.91 11.54
C PHE A 208 -30.80 -8.27 11.16
N GLU A 209 -30.83 -6.97 10.88
CA GLU A 209 -31.99 -6.29 10.29
C GLU A 209 -32.22 -6.75 8.85
N LEU A 210 -31.14 -6.81 8.07
CA LEU A 210 -31.18 -7.25 6.68
C LEU A 210 -31.54 -8.75 6.55
N ASN A 211 -31.06 -9.58 7.48
CA ASN A 211 -31.37 -11.01 7.49
C ASN A 211 -31.58 -11.55 8.92
N PRO A 212 -32.85 -11.66 9.39
CA PRO A 212 -33.14 -12.10 10.75
C PRO A 212 -32.84 -13.59 10.99
N SER A 213 -32.61 -14.39 9.94
CA SER A 213 -32.24 -15.81 10.05
C SER A 213 -30.78 -16.01 10.48
N LEU A 214 -29.93 -14.97 10.40
CA LEU A 214 -28.52 -15.03 10.82
C LEU A 214 -28.33 -14.81 12.33
N LYS A 215 -29.39 -14.46 13.06
CA LYS A 215 -29.32 -14.30 14.52
C LYS A 215 -28.90 -15.63 15.17
N PRO A 216 -27.82 -15.65 15.99
CA PRO A 216 -27.34 -16.87 16.59
C PRO A 216 -28.45 -17.50 17.45
N LYS A 217 -28.82 -18.73 17.10
CA LYS A 217 -29.88 -19.48 17.80
C LYS A 217 -29.35 -19.88 19.17
N ARG A 218 -29.81 -19.19 20.22
CA ARG A 218 -29.41 -19.38 21.61
C ARG A 218 -29.42 -20.87 21.96
N GLY A 219 -28.23 -21.44 22.20
CA GLY A 219 -28.05 -22.84 22.53
C GLY A 219 -28.84 -23.20 23.79
N ARG A 220 -29.65 -24.26 23.72
CA ARG A 220 -30.35 -24.82 24.89
C ARG A 220 -29.28 -25.24 25.91
N PRO A 221 -29.35 -24.81 27.18
CA PRO A 221 -28.39 -25.27 28.18
C PRO A 221 -28.49 -26.80 28.31
N LYS A 222 -27.34 -27.46 28.20
CA LYS A 222 -27.21 -28.90 28.43
C LYS A 222 -27.48 -29.14 29.91
N LYS A 223 -28.54 -29.87 30.22
CA LYS A 223 -28.90 -30.24 31.60
C LYS A 223 -27.77 -31.14 32.14
N SER A 224 -27.13 -30.71 33.23
CA SER A 224 -26.24 -31.52 34.06
C SER A 224 -27.00 -32.67 34.69
#